data_AF-A0A1F4MRN5-F1
#
_entry.id   AF-A0A1F4MRN5-F1
#
_cell.length_a   1.000
_cell.length_b   1.000
_cell.length_c   1.000
_cell.angle_alpha   90.00
_cell.angle_beta   90.00
_cell.angle_gamma   90.00
#
_symmetry.space_group_name_H-M   'P 1'
#
loop_
_entity.id
_entity.type
_entity.pdbx_description
1 polymer ?
#
loop_
_entity_poly.entity_id
_entity_poly.type
_entity_poly.pdbx_seq_one_letter_code
_entity_poly.pdbx_strand_id
1 'polypeptide(L)'
;MPPDVIQPVLEALPMPVFYKDRAGIYRGCNQAFTTLLGLSPADVVGKSVFDLSPPDLAQVYFEADEALMRAGENQRYESQVQAPSGQRLDVIFYKTVLRDSEGQVSGLVGTILDITERKRMEQQLAEMATRDPLTGLLNRRAILSHLERLHEDRRSEHQPLCLLMCDVDHFKSINDRHGHAVGDEVLTQVAQLLRQHLRDGDQVGRIGGEEFLVVLQSTEPERLAQVGERLRQVVASHPLMSLDTTFSVTLSIGGARSLQADEDWASVVSRADQALYVAKRTGRDRVVMADGEPPRQLLHKDWHKQG
;
A
#
# COMPACT_ATOMS: atom_id res chain seq x y z
N MET A 1 25.23 10.57 41.14
CA MET A 1 24.72 11.95 41.17
C MET A 1 23.94 12.15 42.46
N PRO A 2 23.96 13.35 43.06
CA PRO A 2 23.03 13.72 44.11
C PRO A 2 21.58 13.53 43.60
N PRO A 3 20.63 12.96 44.38
CA PRO A 3 19.25 12.72 43.96
C PRO A 3 18.54 13.96 43.38
N ASP A 4 18.96 15.13 43.85
CA ASP A 4 18.53 16.48 43.55
C ASP A 4 18.87 16.98 42.13
N VAL A 5 19.75 16.30 41.38
CA VAL A 5 20.15 16.71 40.02
C VAL A 5 19.48 15.88 38.91
N ILE A 6 18.97 14.68 39.22
CA ILE A 6 18.44 13.77 38.19
C ILE A 6 17.13 14.31 37.60
N GLN A 7 16.17 14.72 38.44
CA GLN A 7 14.86 15.18 37.96
C GLN A 7 14.98 16.42 37.05
N PRO A 8 15.73 17.49 37.41
CA PRO A 8 15.92 18.63 36.52
C PRO A 8 16.53 18.27 35.16
N VAL A 9 17.45 17.30 35.12
CA VAL A 9 18.07 16.84 33.86
C VAL A 9 17.05 16.11 32.98
N LEU A 10 16.23 15.23 33.57
CA LEU A 10 15.17 14.55 32.82
C LEU A 10 14.14 15.56 32.28
N GLU A 11 13.80 16.58 33.07
CA GLU A 11 12.82 17.60 32.73
C GLU A 11 13.29 18.53 31.61
N ALA A 12 14.59 18.76 31.50
CA ALA A 12 15.17 19.56 30.41
C ALA A 12 15.09 18.86 29.04
N LEU A 13 14.84 17.54 29.00
CA LEU A 13 14.74 16.78 27.75
C LEU A 13 13.33 16.93 27.14
N PRO A 14 13.23 17.32 25.86
CA PRO A 14 11.94 17.51 25.21
C PRO A 14 11.25 16.18 24.85
N MET A 15 11.97 15.07 24.87
CA MET A 15 11.42 13.74 24.62
C MET A 15 10.90 13.08 25.90
N PRO A 16 9.88 12.23 25.82
CA PRO A 16 9.45 11.34 26.90
C PRO A 16 10.61 10.49 27.44
N VAL A 17 11.00 10.69 28.70
CA VAL A 17 12.05 9.89 29.36
C VAL A 17 11.52 9.28 30.64
N PHE A 18 11.91 8.04 30.91
CA PHE A 18 11.64 7.32 32.15
C PHE A 18 12.83 6.45 32.56
N TYR A 19 12.88 6.06 33.81
CA TYR A 19 13.81 5.03 34.28
C TYR A 19 13.16 4.09 35.28
N LYS A 20 13.64 2.85 35.28
CA LYS A 20 13.19 1.77 36.15
C LYS A 20 14.37 1.21 36.92
N ASP A 21 14.08 0.66 38.10
CA ASP A 21 15.05 -0.17 38.82
C ASP A 21 15.14 -1.59 38.23
N ARG A 22 15.99 -2.41 38.83
CA ARG A 22 16.21 -3.82 38.46
C ARG A 22 14.95 -4.69 38.57
N ALA A 23 13.95 -4.29 39.37
CA ALA A 23 12.69 -5.00 39.50
C ALA A 23 11.64 -4.57 38.45
N GLY A 24 12.02 -3.68 37.52
CA GLY A 24 11.11 -3.16 36.49
C GLY A 24 10.13 -2.13 37.01
N ILE A 25 10.38 -1.56 38.20
CA ILE A 25 9.53 -0.54 38.81
C ILE A 25 9.99 0.84 38.36
N TYR A 26 9.05 1.65 37.86
CA TYR A 26 9.32 3.04 37.48
C TYR A 26 9.77 3.85 38.69
N ARG A 27 10.94 4.46 38.61
CA ARG A 27 11.52 5.28 39.68
C ARG A 27 11.46 6.77 39.37
N GLY A 28 11.28 7.12 38.11
CA GLY A 28 11.01 8.50 37.70
C GLY A 28 10.80 8.62 36.20
N CYS A 29 10.27 9.77 35.81
CA CYS A 29 10.02 10.18 34.43
C CYS A 29 9.92 11.70 34.36
N ASN A 30 9.95 12.26 33.14
CA ASN A 30 9.71 13.68 32.92
C ASN A 30 8.26 13.98 32.52
N GLN A 31 7.92 15.27 32.42
CA GLN A 31 6.57 15.71 32.03
C GLN A 31 6.19 15.23 30.62
N ALA A 32 7.14 15.14 29.70
CA ALA A 32 6.88 14.67 28.34
C ALA A 32 6.36 13.22 28.35
N PHE A 33 6.89 12.35 29.21
CA PHE A 33 6.42 10.98 29.37
C PHE A 33 5.00 10.89 29.91
N THR A 34 4.72 11.62 30.99
CA THR A 34 3.37 11.67 31.57
C THR A 34 2.36 12.28 30.61
N THR A 35 2.77 13.26 29.80
CA THR A 35 1.90 13.90 28.78
C THR A 35 1.54 12.92 27.66
N LEU A 36 2.54 12.17 27.15
CA LEU A 36 2.31 11.17 26.10
C LEU A 36 1.30 10.09 26.53
N LEU A 37 1.38 9.65 27.78
CA LEU A 37 0.51 8.59 28.32
C LEU A 37 -0.75 9.13 29.02
N GLY A 38 -0.84 10.46 29.22
CA GLY A 38 -1.89 11.13 30.01
C GLY A 38 -2.02 10.62 31.43
N LEU A 39 -0.89 10.37 32.07
CA LEU A 39 -0.78 9.95 33.45
C LEU A 39 -0.27 11.12 34.30
N SER A 40 -0.50 11.09 35.61
CA SER A 40 0.25 11.97 36.52
C SER A 40 1.56 11.29 36.96
N PRO A 41 2.57 12.04 37.43
CA PRO A 41 3.80 11.44 37.97
C PRO A 41 3.52 10.44 39.12
N ALA A 42 2.47 10.68 39.90
CA ALA A 42 2.05 9.79 41.00
C ALA A 42 1.47 8.46 40.50
N ASP A 43 0.91 8.43 39.28
CA ASP A 43 0.42 7.21 38.64
C ASP A 43 1.56 6.38 38.03
N VAL A 44 2.76 6.96 37.90
CA VAL A 44 3.93 6.31 37.29
C VAL A 44 4.89 5.78 38.34
N VAL A 45 5.31 6.61 39.29
CA VAL A 45 6.39 6.25 40.23
C VAL A 45 5.92 5.15 41.19
N GLY A 46 6.75 4.10 41.34
CA GLY A 46 6.46 2.95 42.20
C GLY A 46 5.58 1.89 41.54
N LYS A 47 5.19 2.07 40.28
CA LYS A 47 4.38 1.12 39.52
C LYS A 47 5.22 0.27 38.58
N SER A 48 4.65 -0.85 38.14
CA SER A 48 5.20 -1.70 37.08
C SER A 48 4.60 -1.34 35.73
N VAL A 49 5.15 -1.91 34.65
CA VAL A 49 4.60 -1.70 33.30
C VAL A 49 3.17 -2.26 33.13
N PHE A 50 2.81 -3.27 33.91
CA PHE A 50 1.47 -3.87 33.91
C PHE A 50 0.41 -2.99 34.58
N ASP A 51 0.83 -2.07 35.46
CA ASP A 51 -0.06 -1.08 36.06
C ASP A 51 -0.34 0.10 35.10
N LEU A 52 0.60 0.39 34.19
CA LEU A 52 0.57 1.58 33.34
C LEU A 52 0.01 1.32 31.94
N SER A 53 0.25 0.12 31.40
CA SER A 53 0.01 -0.17 29.99
C SER A 53 -1.05 -1.26 29.81
N PRO A 54 -1.82 -1.23 28.71
CA PRO A 54 -2.75 -2.30 28.36
C PRO A 54 -2.06 -3.68 28.36
N PRO A 55 -2.75 -4.77 28.75
CA PRO A 55 -2.12 -6.07 28.94
C PRO A 55 -1.33 -6.60 27.73
N ASP A 56 -1.83 -6.34 26.52
CA ASP A 56 -1.20 -6.74 25.26
C ASP A 56 0.15 -6.03 25.03
N LEU A 57 0.25 -4.75 25.39
CA LEU A 57 1.49 -3.98 25.29
C LEU A 57 2.42 -4.18 26.48
N ALA A 58 1.87 -4.30 27.69
CA ALA A 58 2.64 -4.47 28.92
C ALA A 58 3.55 -5.69 28.85
N GLN A 59 3.02 -6.81 28.32
CA GLN A 59 3.80 -8.03 28.13
C GLN A 59 4.99 -7.82 27.17
N VAL A 60 4.75 -7.19 26.01
CA VAL A 60 5.81 -6.89 25.03
C VAL A 60 6.90 -6.02 25.66
N TYR A 61 6.52 -5.02 26.43
CA TYR A 61 7.48 -4.13 27.09
C TYR A 61 8.27 -4.83 28.19
N PHE A 62 7.61 -5.67 28.98
CA PHE A 62 8.23 -6.43 30.06
C PHE A 62 9.29 -7.40 29.50
N GLU A 63 8.96 -8.16 28.45
CA GLU A 63 9.89 -9.08 27.81
C GLU A 63 11.10 -8.34 27.22
N ALA A 64 10.88 -7.18 26.60
CA ALA A 64 11.96 -6.34 26.07
C ALA A 64 12.84 -5.74 27.19
N ASP A 65 12.25 -5.32 28.31
CA ASP A 65 13.00 -4.81 29.47
C ASP A 65 13.86 -5.92 30.10
N GLU A 66 13.32 -7.12 30.27
CA GLU A 66 14.04 -8.29 30.78
C GLU A 66 15.21 -8.71 29.86
N ALA A 67 14.96 -8.74 28.55
CA ALA A 67 15.99 -9.07 27.56
C ALA A 67 17.15 -8.06 27.60
N LEU A 68 16.85 -6.75 27.66
CA LEU A 68 17.84 -5.69 27.82
C LEU A 68 18.64 -5.84 29.12
N MET A 69 17.96 -6.02 30.24
CA MET A 69 18.59 -6.12 31.56
C MET A 69 19.47 -7.38 31.70
N ARG A 70 19.17 -8.43 30.93
CA ARG A 70 20.00 -9.65 30.83
C ARG A 70 21.20 -9.48 29.93
N ALA A 71 21.03 -8.84 28.77
CA ALA A 71 22.12 -8.59 27.82
C ALA A 71 23.11 -7.54 28.35
N GLY A 72 22.62 -6.53 29.07
CA GLY A 72 23.46 -5.46 29.63
C GLY A 72 23.90 -4.40 28.61
N GLU A 73 23.23 -4.32 27.46
CA GLU A 73 23.59 -3.43 26.35
C GLU A 73 22.52 -2.32 26.14
N ASN A 74 22.35 -1.89 24.89
CA ASN A 74 21.32 -0.94 24.45
C ASN A 74 20.30 -1.68 23.58
N GLN A 75 19.05 -1.22 23.58
CA GLN A 75 18.02 -1.72 22.68
C GLN A 75 17.31 -0.59 21.95
N ARG A 76 16.90 -0.90 20.72
CA ARG A 76 16.02 -0.07 19.89
C ARG A 76 15.00 -0.96 19.19
N TYR A 77 13.72 -0.69 19.40
CA TYR A 77 12.66 -1.44 18.73
C TYR A 77 11.41 -0.58 18.50
N GLU A 78 10.65 -0.91 17.46
CA GLU A 78 9.35 -0.30 17.19
C GLU A 78 8.25 -1.05 17.94
N SER A 79 7.26 -0.31 18.44
CA SER A 79 6.05 -0.86 19.03
C SER A 79 4.96 0.21 18.98
N GLN A 80 3.91 0.03 19.77
CA GLN A 80 2.85 1.03 19.92
C GLN A 80 2.70 1.39 21.38
N VAL A 81 2.31 2.63 21.69
CA VAL A 81 1.81 3.04 23.02
C VAL A 81 0.34 3.43 22.88
N GLN A 82 -0.39 3.45 24.00
CA GLN A 82 -1.76 3.99 24.02
C GLN A 82 -1.75 5.42 24.55
N ALA A 83 -2.25 6.34 23.74
CA ALA A 83 -2.52 7.71 24.13
C ALA A 83 -3.78 7.79 25.02
N PRO A 84 -4.01 8.93 25.71
CA PRO A 84 -5.16 9.10 26.61
C PRO A 84 -6.51 9.02 25.90
N SER A 85 -6.52 9.34 24.60
CA SER A 85 -7.69 9.20 23.73
C SER A 85 -8.05 7.75 23.42
N GLY A 86 -7.23 6.78 23.83
CA GLY A 86 -7.32 5.37 23.44
C GLY A 86 -6.62 5.04 22.12
N GLN A 87 -6.18 6.06 21.35
CA GLN A 87 -5.44 5.88 20.10
C GLN A 87 -4.11 5.15 20.34
N ARG A 88 -3.80 4.17 19.48
CA ARG A 88 -2.47 3.57 19.40
C ARG A 88 -1.55 4.50 18.60
N LEU A 89 -0.42 4.88 19.18
CA LEU A 89 0.64 5.65 18.54
C LEU A 89 1.78 4.71 18.21
N ASP A 90 2.31 4.78 16.99
CA ASP A 90 3.51 4.05 16.61
C ASP A 90 4.74 4.76 17.19
N VAL A 91 5.58 4.01 17.90
CA VAL A 91 6.74 4.57 18.59
C VAL A 91 7.99 3.74 18.38
N ILE A 92 9.14 4.38 18.55
CA ILE A 92 10.43 3.71 18.75
C ILE A 92 10.83 3.89 20.21
N PHE A 93 11.11 2.77 20.87
CA PHE A 93 11.77 2.77 22.17
C PHE A 93 13.28 2.76 21.99
N TYR A 94 13.97 3.68 22.66
CA TYR A 94 15.42 3.63 22.85
C TYR A 94 15.67 3.42 24.33
N LYS A 95 16.33 2.32 24.71
CA LYS A 95 16.59 2.00 26.11
C LYS A 95 18.03 1.54 26.30
N THR A 96 18.60 1.88 27.45
CA THR A 96 19.93 1.42 27.88
C THR A 96 19.87 1.03 29.36
N VAL A 97 20.77 0.16 29.79
CA VAL A 97 20.87 -0.23 31.19
C VAL A 97 21.51 0.88 32.03
N LEU A 98 20.98 1.07 33.23
CA LEU A 98 21.65 1.83 34.27
C LEU A 98 22.58 0.90 35.04
N ARG A 99 23.75 1.39 35.41
CA ARG A 99 24.74 0.64 36.20
C ARG A 99 25.01 1.35 37.52
N ASP A 100 25.23 0.57 38.57
CA ASP A 100 25.65 1.08 39.87
C ASP A 100 27.17 1.39 39.90
N SER A 101 27.66 1.79 41.08
CA SER A 101 29.09 2.09 41.29
C SER A 101 30.02 0.89 41.12
N GLU A 102 29.50 -0.33 41.17
CA GLU A 102 30.24 -1.58 40.97
C GLU A 102 30.18 -2.05 39.50
N GLY A 103 29.51 -1.29 38.63
CA GLY A 103 29.34 -1.60 37.22
C GLY A 103 28.24 -2.63 36.94
N GLN A 104 27.48 -3.05 37.95
CA GLN A 104 26.40 -4.01 37.80
C GLN A 104 25.12 -3.34 37.32
N VAL A 105 24.30 -4.07 36.56
CA VAL A 105 23.04 -3.53 36.03
C VAL A 105 22.06 -3.30 37.19
N SER A 106 21.75 -2.04 37.45
CA SER A 106 20.87 -1.58 38.54
C SER A 106 19.46 -1.19 38.07
N GLY A 107 19.25 -1.14 36.76
CA GLY A 107 17.97 -0.81 36.15
C GLY A 107 18.10 -0.44 34.68
N LEU A 108 17.20 0.40 34.19
CA LEU A 108 17.23 0.90 32.81
C LEU A 108 16.70 2.33 32.74
N VAL A 109 17.11 3.04 31.69
CA VAL A 109 16.54 4.32 31.29
C VAL A 109 16.09 4.20 29.84
N GLY A 110 14.95 4.81 29.52
CA GLY A 110 14.33 4.73 28.22
C GLY A 110 13.75 6.06 27.78
N THR A 111 13.76 6.27 26.46
CA THR A 111 13.02 7.35 25.80
C THR A 111 12.10 6.79 24.73
N ILE A 112 11.00 7.50 24.49
CA ILE A 112 10.00 7.15 23.48
C ILE A 112 10.03 8.20 22.37
N LEU A 113 10.14 7.75 21.12
CA LEU A 113 10.02 8.60 19.95
C LEU A 113 8.72 8.26 19.23
N ASP A 114 7.78 9.21 19.16
CA ASP A 114 6.57 9.08 18.34
C ASP A 114 6.95 9.15 16.85
N ILE A 115 6.58 8.12 16.10
CA ILE A 115 6.79 8.00 14.66
C ILE A 115 5.46 7.87 13.90
N THR A 116 4.33 8.12 14.56
CA THR A 116 2.99 7.95 13.99
C THR A 116 2.80 8.81 12.74
N GLU A 117 3.16 10.09 12.80
CA GLU A 117 3.02 10.99 11.66
C GLU A 117 3.96 10.59 10.53
N ARG A 118 5.20 10.20 10.86
CA ARG A 118 6.18 9.72 9.89
C ARG A 118 5.66 8.49 9.15
N LYS A 119 5.15 7.49 9.86
CA LYS A 119 4.56 6.28 9.26
C LYS A 119 3.34 6.59 8.41
N ARG A 120 2.46 7.51 8.85
CA ARG A 120 1.32 7.96 8.03
C ARG A 120 1.76 8.61 6.74
N MET A 121 2.77 9.49 6.79
CA MET A 121 3.33 10.13 5.61
C MET A 121 4.00 9.10 4.69
N GLU A 122 4.78 8.17 5.23
CA GLU A 122 5.39 7.07 4.46
C GLU A 122 4.33 6.23 3.76
N GLN A 123 3.23 5.90 4.44
CA GLN A 123 2.12 5.16 3.85
C GLN A 123 1.41 5.97 2.77
N GLN A 124 1.12 7.25 3.00
CA GLN A 124 0.53 8.13 1.98
C GLN A 124 1.44 8.27 0.76
N LEU A 125 2.75 8.41 0.97
CA LEU A 125 3.74 8.44 -0.11
C LEU A 125 3.76 7.11 -0.87
N ALA A 126 3.67 5.98 -0.19
CA ALA A 126 3.59 4.66 -0.82
C ALA A 126 2.28 4.49 -1.62
N GLU A 127 1.15 4.97 -1.12
CA GLU A 127 -0.13 4.97 -1.81
C GLU A 127 -0.11 5.89 -3.05
N MET A 128 0.40 7.12 -2.93
CA MET A 128 0.59 8.02 -4.07
C MET A 128 1.57 7.44 -5.10
N ALA A 129 2.59 6.72 -4.64
CA ALA A 129 3.56 6.06 -5.49
C ALA A 129 2.96 4.88 -6.29
N THR A 130 1.87 4.28 -5.81
CA THR A 130 1.31 3.04 -6.37
C THR A 130 -0.07 3.17 -6.98
N ARG A 131 -0.86 4.19 -6.60
CA ARG A 131 -2.23 4.37 -7.05
C ARG A 131 -2.39 5.54 -8.03
N ASP A 132 -3.35 5.41 -8.93
CA ASP A 132 -3.81 6.50 -9.79
C ASP A 132 -4.72 7.44 -8.95
N PRO A 133 -4.42 8.75 -8.88
CA PRO A 133 -5.12 9.66 -7.97
C PRO A 133 -6.59 9.87 -8.33
N LEU A 134 -6.98 9.66 -9.58
CA LEU A 134 -8.37 9.78 -10.01
C LEU A 134 -9.17 8.52 -9.67
N THR A 135 -8.69 7.35 -10.11
CA THR A 135 -9.47 6.11 -10.09
C THR A 135 -9.22 5.24 -8.86
N GLY A 136 -8.14 5.49 -8.12
CA GLY A 136 -7.70 4.68 -6.98
C GLY A 136 -7.17 3.28 -7.35
N LEU A 137 -7.16 2.93 -8.64
CA LEU A 137 -6.54 1.71 -9.17
C LEU A 137 -5.02 1.80 -9.08
N LEU A 138 -4.30 0.73 -9.45
CA LEU A 138 -2.86 0.83 -9.63
C LEU A 138 -2.54 1.88 -10.70
N ASN A 139 -1.56 2.74 -10.45
CA ASN A 139 -1.04 3.61 -11.49
C ASN A 139 -0.21 2.80 -12.50
N ARG A 140 0.11 3.44 -13.63
CA ARG A 140 0.91 2.86 -14.71
C ARG A 140 2.17 2.15 -14.21
N ARG A 141 2.96 2.81 -13.35
CA ARG A 141 4.21 2.23 -12.83
C ARG A 141 3.93 0.96 -12.03
N ALA A 142 2.97 1.01 -11.11
CA ALA A 142 2.67 -0.11 -10.22
C ALA A 142 2.07 -1.32 -10.93
N ILE A 143 1.17 -1.13 -11.91
CA ILE A 143 0.60 -2.26 -12.66
C ILE A 143 1.65 -2.91 -13.58
N LEU A 144 2.57 -2.14 -14.15
CA LEU A 144 3.67 -2.69 -14.95
C LEU A 144 4.68 -3.45 -14.09
N SER A 145 5.06 -2.94 -12.91
CA SER A 145 5.90 -3.69 -11.97
C SER A 145 5.21 -4.97 -11.47
N HIS A 146 3.89 -4.93 -11.26
CA HIS A 146 3.13 -6.13 -10.92
C HIS A 146 3.13 -7.15 -12.07
N LEU A 147 2.96 -6.69 -13.31
CA LEU A 147 3.00 -7.51 -14.51
C LEU A 147 4.36 -8.20 -14.68
N GLU A 148 5.45 -7.45 -14.52
CA GLU A 148 6.82 -7.96 -14.61
C GLU A 148 7.08 -9.08 -13.59
N ARG A 149 6.75 -8.83 -12.31
CA ARG A 149 6.88 -9.85 -11.25
C ARG A 149 6.03 -11.09 -11.54
N LEU A 150 4.77 -10.90 -11.96
CA LEU A 150 3.90 -12.02 -12.31
C LEU A 150 4.45 -12.81 -13.51
N HIS A 151 5.06 -12.13 -14.48
CA HIS A 151 5.68 -12.78 -15.62
C HIS A 151 6.85 -13.68 -15.19
N GLU A 152 7.70 -13.23 -14.27
CA GLU A 152 8.77 -14.05 -13.69
C GLU A 152 8.22 -15.30 -12.98
N ASP A 153 7.19 -15.12 -12.15
CA ASP A 153 6.51 -16.21 -11.45
C ASP A 153 5.96 -17.23 -12.47
N ARG A 154 5.19 -16.77 -13.46
CA ARG A 154 4.56 -17.60 -14.50
C ARG A 154 5.59 -18.33 -15.38
N ARG A 155 6.69 -17.66 -15.70
CA ARG A 155 7.80 -18.25 -16.46
C ARG A 155 8.43 -19.42 -15.69
N SER A 156 8.62 -19.29 -14.38
CA SER A 156 9.14 -20.39 -13.55
C SER A 156 8.18 -21.59 -13.50
N GLU A 157 6.87 -21.33 -13.48
CA GLU A 157 5.81 -22.33 -13.45
C GLU A 157 5.47 -22.91 -14.85
N HIS A 158 6.12 -22.44 -15.92
CA HIS A 158 5.80 -22.78 -17.30
C HIS A 158 4.32 -22.51 -17.68
N GLN A 159 3.75 -21.46 -17.10
CA GLN A 159 2.37 -21.04 -17.35
C GLN A 159 2.32 -19.77 -18.20
N PRO A 160 1.29 -19.61 -19.04
CA PRO A 160 1.16 -18.42 -19.87
C PRO A 160 0.78 -17.20 -19.03
N LEU A 161 1.40 -16.06 -19.33
CA LEU A 161 0.95 -14.75 -18.87
C LEU A 161 -0.28 -14.35 -19.68
N CYS A 162 -1.34 -13.87 -19.02
CA CYS A 162 -2.56 -13.41 -19.69
C CYS A 162 -2.93 -11.99 -19.24
N LEU A 163 -3.26 -11.11 -20.19
CA LEU A 163 -3.62 -9.73 -19.91
C LEU A 163 -4.67 -9.19 -20.90
N LEU A 164 -5.35 -8.12 -20.49
CA LEU A 164 -6.31 -7.37 -21.30
C LEU A 164 -5.97 -5.88 -21.28
N MET A 165 -5.92 -5.25 -22.44
CA MET A 165 -5.90 -3.81 -22.60
C MET A 165 -7.32 -3.32 -22.88
N CYS A 166 -7.81 -2.38 -22.09
CA CYS A 166 -9.17 -1.86 -22.17
C CYS A 166 -9.14 -0.36 -22.44
N ASP A 167 -10.10 0.15 -23.21
CA ASP A 167 -10.29 1.57 -23.47
C ASP A 167 -11.76 1.94 -23.42
N VAL A 168 -12.06 3.09 -22.79
CA VAL A 168 -13.43 3.62 -22.74
C VAL A 168 -13.78 4.26 -24.08
N ASP A 169 -14.74 3.65 -24.77
CA ASP A 169 -15.16 4.09 -26.09
C ASP A 169 -15.74 5.51 -26.04
N HIS A 170 -15.38 6.31 -27.04
CA HIS A 170 -15.88 7.67 -27.22
C HIS A 170 -15.65 8.61 -26.03
N PHE A 171 -14.69 8.30 -25.13
CA PHE A 171 -14.41 9.10 -23.93
C PHE A 171 -14.12 10.58 -24.23
N LYS A 172 -13.34 10.87 -25.28
CA LYS A 172 -13.10 12.25 -25.74
C LYS A 172 -14.41 13.01 -26.00
N SER A 173 -15.42 12.36 -26.60
CA SER A 173 -16.71 13.01 -26.86
C SER A 173 -17.49 13.33 -25.59
N ILE A 174 -17.32 12.53 -24.52
CA ILE A 174 -17.90 12.81 -23.21
C ILE A 174 -17.26 14.07 -22.64
N ASN A 175 -15.93 14.15 -22.65
CA ASN A 175 -15.20 15.35 -22.20
C ASN A 175 -15.56 16.59 -23.02
N ASP A 176 -15.59 16.48 -24.34
CA ASP A 176 -15.87 17.61 -25.22
C ASP A 176 -17.31 18.15 -25.05
N ARG A 177 -18.27 17.28 -24.71
CA ARG A 177 -19.69 17.64 -24.57
C ARG A 177 -20.10 18.01 -23.14
N HIS A 178 -19.52 17.38 -22.14
CA HIS A 178 -19.95 17.47 -20.73
C HIS A 178 -18.87 18.00 -19.79
N GLY A 179 -17.65 18.22 -20.28
CA GLY A 179 -16.52 18.71 -19.52
C GLY A 179 -15.72 17.60 -18.82
N HIS A 180 -14.49 17.93 -18.44
CA HIS A 180 -13.55 16.99 -17.85
C HIS A 180 -14.00 16.40 -16.51
N ALA A 181 -14.71 17.17 -15.67
CA ALA A 181 -15.20 16.68 -14.38
C ALA A 181 -16.16 15.48 -14.55
N VAL A 182 -17.05 15.53 -15.56
CA VAL A 182 -17.95 14.42 -15.88
C VAL A 182 -17.17 13.22 -16.42
N GLY A 183 -16.15 13.46 -17.26
CA GLY A 183 -15.25 12.40 -17.71
C GLY A 183 -14.51 11.72 -16.55
N ASP A 184 -14.06 12.49 -15.57
CA ASP A 184 -13.39 11.99 -14.38
C ASP A 184 -14.31 11.08 -13.53
N GLU A 185 -15.59 11.47 -13.38
CA GLU A 185 -16.61 10.65 -12.72
C GLU A 185 -16.91 9.35 -13.50
N VAL A 186 -16.94 9.41 -14.84
CA VAL A 186 -17.09 8.24 -15.71
C VAL A 186 -15.92 7.29 -15.52
N LEU A 187 -14.68 7.77 -15.57
CA LEU A 187 -13.48 6.93 -15.38
C LEU A 187 -13.45 6.29 -13.98
N THR A 188 -13.86 7.04 -12.96
CA THR A 188 -13.92 6.55 -11.58
C THR A 188 -14.91 5.39 -11.46
N GLN A 189 -16.10 5.51 -12.05
CA GLN A 189 -17.10 4.45 -12.02
C GLN A 189 -16.70 3.24 -12.87
N VAL A 190 -16.13 3.43 -14.06
CA VAL A 190 -15.59 2.33 -14.87
C VAL A 190 -14.51 1.58 -14.11
N ALA A 191 -13.59 2.29 -13.46
CA ALA A 191 -12.54 1.68 -12.65
C ALA A 191 -13.11 0.83 -11.50
N GLN A 192 -14.15 1.31 -10.81
CA GLN A 192 -14.83 0.57 -9.77
C GLN A 192 -15.50 -0.69 -10.32
N LEU A 193 -16.20 -0.59 -11.45
CA LEU A 193 -16.84 -1.74 -12.10
C LEU A 193 -15.83 -2.81 -12.50
N LEU A 194 -14.71 -2.41 -13.13
CA LEU A 194 -13.62 -3.32 -13.48
C LEU A 194 -13.09 -4.04 -12.24
N ARG A 195 -12.76 -3.29 -11.17
CA ARG A 195 -12.21 -3.86 -9.94
C ARG A 195 -13.17 -4.82 -9.24
N GLN A 196 -14.46 -4.49 -9.14
CA GLN A 196 -15.46 -5.33 -8.48
C GLN A 196 -15.73 -6.65 -9.22
N HIS A 197 -15.44 -6.68 -10.51
CA HIS A 197 -15.67 -7.84 -11.37
C HIS A 197 -14.37 -8.60 -11.65
N LEU A 198 -13.29 -8.32 -10.94
CA LEU A 198 -12.10 -9.15 -10.94
C LEU A 198 -12.10 -10.03 -9.69
N ARG A 199 -11.59 -11.26 -9.82
CA ARG A 199 -11.43 -12.17 -8.68
C ARG A 199 -10.20 -11.77 -7.86
N ASP A 200 -10.11 -12.33 -6.66
CA ASP A 200 -8.91 -12.18 -5.83
C ASP A 200 -7.66 -12.65 -6.60
N GLY A 201 -6.64 -11.78 -6.60
CA GLY A 201 -5.38 -11.99 -7.30
C GLY A 201 -5.28 -11.27 -8.65
N ASP A 202 -6.37 -11.13 -9.41
CA ASP A 202 -6.34 -10.34 -10.65
C ASP A 202 -6.18 -8.84 -10.32
N GLN A 203 -5.36 -8.13 -11.09
CA GLN A 203 -5.10 -6.70 -10.88
C GLN A 203 -5.56 -5.86 -12.06
N VAL A 204 -5.99 -4.64 -11.77
CA VAL A 204 -6.29 -3.63 -12.78
C VAL A 204 -5.60 -2.31 -12.43
N GLY A 205 -5.00 -1.69 -13.44
CA GLY A 205 -4.38 -0.38 -13.32
C GLY A 205 -4.73 0.54 -14.48
N ARG A 206 -4.64 1.84 -14.25
CA ARG A 206 -4.82 2.86 -15.29
C ARG A 206 -3.46 3.21 -15.90
N ILE A 207 -3.35 3.06 -17.22
CA ILE A 207 -2.09 3.26 -17.95
C ILE A 207 -1.95 4.70 -18.47
N GLY A 208 -3.09 5.39 -18.68
CA GLY A 208 -3.16 6.80 -19.05
C GLY A 208 -4.49 7.12 -19.75
N GLY A 209 -4.95 8.37 -19.66
CA GLY A 209 -6.20 8.80 -20.30
C GLY A 209 -7.39 7.89 -19.92
N GLU A 210 -8.02 7.30 -20.92
CA GLU A 210 -9.10 6.31 -20.80
C GLU A 210 -8.65 4.83 -20.88
N GLU A 211 -7.34 4.56 -20.86
CA GLU A 211 -6.75 3.22 -21.02
C GLU A 211 -6.50 2.52 -19.66
N PHE A 212 -6.93 1.26 -19.57
CA PHE A 212 -6.74 0.37 -18.42
C PHE A 212 -6.05 -0.94 -18.82
N LEU A 213 -5.18 -1.44 -17.96
CA LEU A 213 -4.54 -2.75 -18.09
C LEU A 213 -5.06 -3.68 -17.01
N VAL A 214 -5.57 -4.83 -17.41
CA VAL A 214 -5.95 -5.93 -16.52
C VAL A 214 -4.92 -7.04 -16.65
N VAL A 215 -4.33 -7.43 -15.53
CA VAL A 215 -3.34 -8.51 -15.41
C VAL A 215 -4.00 -9.66 -14.66
N LEU A 216 -4.08 -10.83 -15.29
CA LEU A 216 -4.81 -11.95 -14.73
C LEU A 216 -3.88 -12.90 -13.99
N GLN A 217 -4.28 -13.14 -12.72
CA GLN A 217 -3.79 -14.14 -11.78
C GLN A 217 -3.37 -15.43 -12.45
N SER A 218 -4.33 -16.34 -12.53
CA SER A 218 -4.20 -17.69 -13.06
C SER A 218 -5.35 -17.93 -14.02
N THR A 219 -5.16 -17.60 -15.30
CA THR A 219 -6.21 -17.75 -16.31
C THR A 219 -5.75 -18.70 -17.40
N GLU A 220 -6.53 -19.74 -17.63
CA GLU A 220 -6.42 -20.58 -18.82
C GLU A 220 -6.62 -19.70 -20.06
N PRO A 221 -5.72 -19.76 -21.06
CA PRO A 221 -5.83 -19.02 -22.32
C PRO A 221 -7.23 -19.00 -22.92
N GLU A 222 -7.94 -20.11 -22.86
CA GLU A 222 -9.27 -20.33 -23.43
C GLU A 222 -10.35 -19.48 -22.72
N ARG A 223 -10.11 -19.08 -21.48
CA ARG A 223 -11.02 -18.25 -20.68
C ARG A 223 -10.73 -16.76 -20.78
N LEU A 224 -9.61 -16.35 -21.38
CA LEU A 224 -9.23 -14.94 -21.49
C LEU A 224 -10.32 -14.10 -22.19
N ALA A 225 -10.88 -14.62 -23.28
CA ALA A 225 -11.98 -13.97 -23.99
C ALA A 225 -13.26 -13.86 -23.16
N GLN A 226 -13.56 -14.86 -22.33
CA GLN A 226 -14.72 -14.83 -21.45
C GLN A 226 -14.58 -13.77 -20.35
N VAL A 227 -13.37 -13.61 -19.80
CA VAL A 227 -13.09 -12.55 -18.83
C VAL A 227 -13.26 -11.17 -19.48
N GLY A 228 -12.68 -10.95 -20.66
CA GLY A 228 -12.85 -9.69 -21.39
C GLY A 228 -14.31 -9.39 -21.69
N GLU A 229 -15.06 -10.39 -22.17
CA GLU A 229 -16.46 -10.20 -22.56
C GLU A 229 -17.34 -9.89 -21.35
N ARG A 230 -17.07 -10.53 -20.21
CA ARG A 230 -17.76 -10.25 -18.95
C ARG A 230 -17.51 -8.81 -18.48
N LEU A 231 -16.27 -8.33 -18.52
CA LEU A 231 -15.94 -6.94 -18.15
C LEU A 231 -16.61 -5.94 -19.10
N ARG A 232 -16.58 -6.22 -20.41
CA ARG A 232 -17.25 -5.40 -21.43
C ARG A 232 -18.75 -5.30 -21.17
N GLN A 233 -19.43 -6.44 -20.99
CA GLN A 233 -20.88 -6.50 -20.77
C GLN A 233 -21.29 -5.80 -19.47
N VAL A 234 -20.53 -5.97 -18.39
CA VAL A 234 -20.78 -5.28 -17.12
C VAL A 234 -20.77 -3.77 -17.32
N VAL A 235 -19.74 -3.24 -17.99
CA VAL A 235 -19.64 -1.78 -18.22
C VAL A 235 -20.74 -1.28 -19.16
N ALA A 236 -21.01 -2.00 -20.25
CA ALA A 236 -22.05 -1.63 -21.21
C ALA A 236 -23.47 -1.66 -20.62
N SER A 237 -23.73 -2.55 -19.65
CA SER A 237 -25.04 -2.70 -19.02
C SER A 237 -25.24 -1.87 -17.75
N HIS A 238 -24.19 -1.24 -17.22
CA HIS A 238 -24.28 -0.38 -16.04
C HIS A 238 -24.44 1.09 -16.44
N PRO A 239 -25.61 1.72 -16.15
CA PRO A 239 -25.75 3.15 -16.33
C PRO A 239 -24.87 3.88 -15.33
N LEU A 240 -24.00 4.77 -15.81
CA LEU A 240 -23.15 5.61 -14.98
C LEU A 240 -23.90 6.90 -14.64
N MET A 241 -23.78 7.37 -13.40
CA MET A 241 -24.46 8.58 -12.95
C MET A 241 -23.45 9.70 -12.73
N SER A 242 -23.72 10.87 -13.29
CA SER A 242 -22.99 12.11 -12.97
C SER A 242 -24.00 13.24 -12.86
N LEU A 243 -24.09 13.83 -11.66
CA LEU A 243 -25.13 14.81 -11.30
C LEU A 243 -26.54 14.27 -11.65
N ASP A 244 -27.21 14.90 -12.63
CA ASP A 244 -28.55 14.56 -13.11
C ASP A 244 -28.57 13.84 -14.48
N THR A 245 -27.40 13.42 -14.99
CA THR A 245 -27.29 12.75 -16.29
C THR A 245 -26.85 11.30 -16.14
N THR A 246 -27.53 10.42 -16.88
CA THR A 246 -27.17 9.01 -16.99
C THR A 246 -26.38 8.79 -18.28
N PHE A 247 -25.24 8.11 -18.17
CA PHE A 247 -24.38 7.76 -19.29
C PHE A 247 -24.38 6.25 -19.50
N SER A 248 -24.33 5.85 -20.76
CA SER A 248 -23.96 4.49 -21.14
C SER A 248 -22.66 4.57 -21.90
N VAL A 249 -21.65 3.87 -21.40
CA VAL A 249 -20.33 3.79 -22.02
C VAL A 249 -19.99 2.33 -22.31
N THR A 250 -19.15 2.10 -23.30
CA THR A 250 -18.71 0.76 -23.70
C THR A 250 -17.19 0.65 -23.61
N LEU A 251 -16.69 -0.59 -23.63
CA LEU A 251 -15.27 -0.85 -23.68
C LEU A 251 -14.88 -1.53 -24.99
N SER A 252 -13.83 -1.02 -25.61
CA SER A 252 -13.03 -1.81 -26.54
C SER A 252 -11.95 -2.54 -25.74
N ILE A 253 -11.78 -3.84 -25.99
CA ILE A 253 -10.82 -4.67 -25.24
C ILE A 253 -9.96 -5.48 -26.21
N GLY A 254 -8.64 -5.42 -26.02
CA GLY A 254 -7.66 -6.29 -26.67
C GLY A 254 -7.06 -7.27 -25.67
N GLY A 255 -7.17 -8.57 -25.91
CA GLY A 255 -6.59 -9.60 -25.05
C GLY A 255 -5.38 -10.26 -25.68
N ALA A 256 -4.36 -10.57 -24.86
CA ALA A 256 -3.22 -11.35 -25.30
C ALA A 256 -2.72 -12.28 -24.20
N ARG A 257 -2.07 -13.36 -24.64
CA ARG A 257 -1.33 -14.30 -23.78
C ARG A 257 0.10 -14.44 -24.25
N SER A 258 1.03 -14.79 -23.38
CA SER A 258 2.36 -15.22 -23.84
C SER A 258 2.26 -16.48 -24.72
N LEU A 259 3.03 -16.50 -25.80
CA LEU A 259 3.14 -17.62 -26.73
C LEU A 259 4.22 -18.61 -26.30
N GLN A 260 5.26 -18.10 -25.64
CA GLN A 260 6.38 -18.84 -25.10
C GLN A 260 6.60 -18.43 -23.64
N ALA A 261 7.21 -19.31 -22.84
CA ALA A 261 7.45 -19.05 -21.42
C ALA A 261 8.48 -17.92 -21.19
N ASP A 262 9.43 -17.77 -22.11
CA ASP A 262 10.50 -16.78 -22.09
C ASP A 262 10.21 -15.52 -22.91
N GLU A 263 9.00 -15.42 -23.49
CA GLU A 263 8.57 -14.22 -24.21
C GLU A 263 8.50 -13.02 -23.27
N ASP A 264 9.20 -11.95 -23.62
CA ASP A 264 9.20 -10.69 -22.87
C ASP A 264 7.77 -10.12 -22.70
N TRP A 265 7.43 -9.71 -21.47
CA TRP A 265 6.09 -9.23 -21.12
C TRP A 265 5.66 -8.03 -21.98
N ALA A 266 6.60 -7.18 -22.40
CA ALA A 266 6.31 -6.02 -23.24
C ALA A 266 5.79 -6.42 -24.63
N SER A 267 6.22 -7.58 -25.15
CA SER A 267 5.73 -8.13 -26.42
C SER A 267 4.28 -8.58 -26.29
N VAL A 268 3.90 -9.16 -25.14
CA VAL A 268 2.52 -9.53 -24.82
C VAL A 268 1.63 -8.30 -24.71
N VAL A 269 2.08 -7.24 -24.02
CA VAL A 269 1.35 -5.96 -23.92
C VAL A 269 1.18 -5.33 -25.30
N SER A 270 2.22 -5.32 -26.13
CA SER A 270 2.12 -4.78 -27.49
C SER A 270 1.09 -5.52 -28.35
N ARG A 271 1.00 -6.85 -28.21
CA ARG A 271 -0.05 -7.63 -28.89
C ARG A 271 -1.46 -7.28 -28.40
N ALA A 272 -1.65 -7.09 -27.09
CA ALA A 272 -2.94 -6.66 -26.56
C ALA A 272 -3.34 -5.25 -27.01
N ASP A 273 -2.39 -4.31 -27.06
CA ASP A 273 -2.61 -2.94 -27.57
C ASP A 273 -3.02 -2.96 -29.07
N GLN A 274 -2.41 -3.84 -29.88
CA GLN A 274 -2.82 -4.03 -31.27
C GLN A 274 -4.21 -4.66 -31.41
N ALA A 275 -4.53 -5.68 -30.61
CA ALA A 275 -5.87 -6.26 -30.58
C ALA A 275 -6.92 -5.20 -30.17
N LEU A 276 -6.59 -4.34 -29.20
CA LEU A 276 -7.43 -3.21 -28.80
C LEU A 276 -7.63 -2.22 -29.95
N TYR A 277 -6.57 -1.90 -30.69
CA TYR A 277 -6.67 -1.05 -31.87
C TYR A 277 -7.62 -1.63 -32.94
N VAL A 278 -7.54 -2.96 -33.17
CA VAL A 278 -8.48 -3.67 -34.05
C VAL A 278 -9.91 -3.59 -33.51
N ALA A 279 -10.11 -3.77 -32.20
CA ALA A 279 -11.43 -3.63 -31.57
C ALA A 279 -12.03 -2.23 -31.84
N LYS A 280 -11.24 -1.17 -31.64
CA LYS A 280 -11.66 0.22 -31.88
C LYS A 280 -12.03 0.48 -33.35
N ARG A 281 -11.28 -0.10 -34.30
CA ARG A 281 -11.48 0.12 -35.75
C ARG A 281 -12.59 -0.72 -36.35
N THR A 282 -12.86 -1.88 -35.79
CA THR A 282 -13.87 -2.80 -36.34
C THR A 282 -15.28 -2.53 -35.80
N GLY A 283 -15.45 -1.54 -34.94
CA GLY A 283 -16.76 -1.02 -34.53
C GLY A 283 -16.92 -0.83 -33.03
N ARG A 284 -15.85 -0.92 -32.23
CA ARG A 284 -15.89 -0.72 -30.76
C ARG A 284 -16.80 -1.70 -30.04
N ASP A 285 -16.99 -1.51 -28.73
CA ASP A 285 -17.82 -2.34 -27.87
C ASP A 285 -17.63 -3.84 -28.10
N ARG A 286 -16.37 -4.29 -28.06
CA ARG A 286 -16.02 -5.68 -28.35
C ARG A 286 -14.69 -6.08 -27.76
N VAL A 287 -14.52 -7.39 -27.71
CA VAL A 287 -13.27 -8.04 -27.36
C VAL A 287 -12.62 -8.59 -28.62
N VAL A 288 -11.33 -8.31 -28.80
CA VAL A 288 -10.49 -8.92 -29.84
C VAL A 288 -9.33 -9.62 -29.13
N MET A 289 -9.06 -10.87 -29.49
CA MET A 289 -7.90 -11.62 -29.01
C MET A 289 -6.77 -11.53 -30.02
N ALA A 290 -5.53 -11.44 -29.55
CA ALA A 290 -4.36 -11.57 -30.39
C ALA A 290 -4.09 -13.05 -30.70
N ASP A 291 -4.36 -13.45 -31.94
CA ASP A 291 -4.29 -14.86 -32.37
C ASP A 291 -2.87 -15.33 -32.80
N GLY A 292 -1.81 -14.53 -32.56
CA GLY A 292 -0.44 -14.88 -32.96
C GLY A 292 0.57 -13.74 -32.76
N GLU A 293 1.79 -13.90 -33.29
CA GLU A 293 2.81 -12.82 -33.29
C GLU A 293 2.35 -11.60 -34.09
N PRO A 294 2.63 -10.37 -33.63
CA PRO A 294 2.20 -9.18 -34.33
C PRO A 294 3.05 -8.95 -35.59
N PRO A 295 2.49 -8.34 -36.66
CA PRO A 295 3.30 -7.84 -37.78
C PRO A 295 4.31 -6.80 -37.27
N ARG A 296 5.60 -6.95 -37.63
CA ARG A 296 6.75 -6.10 -37.20
C ARG A 296 6.57 -4.57 -37.37
N GLN A 297 5.55 -4.11 -38.09
CA GLN A 297 5.36 -2.69 -38.45
C GLN A 297 4.45 -1.90 -37.50
N LEU A 298 3.87 -2.51 -36.45
CA LEU A 298 2.86 -1.89 -35.58
C LEU A 298 3.30 -1.66 -34.12
N LEU A 299 4.62 -1.63 -33.84
CA LEU A 299 5.15 -1.30 -32.50
C LEU A 299 4.95 0.20 -32.22
N HIS A 300 3.77 0.58 -31.74
CA HIS A 300 3.39 1.98 -31.51
C HIS A 300 3.91 2.57 -30.18
N LYS A 301 4.36 1.74 -29.23
CA LYS A 301 4.81 2.18 -27.89
C LYS A 301 5.99 1.30 -27.41
N ASP A 302 7.07 1.93 -26.97
CA ASP A 302 8.18 1.25 -26.26
C ASP A 302 7.81 1.13 -24.78
N TRP A 303 7.25 -0.03 -24.41
CA TRP A 303 6.73 -0.28 -23.07
C TRP A 303 7.82 -0.37 -21.99
N HIS A 304 9.09 -0.55 -22.38
CA HIS A 304 10.23 -0.55 -21.46
C HIS A 304 10.73 0.85 -21.10
N LYS A 305 10.47 1.87 -21.94
CA LYS A 305 11.05 3.23 -21.80
C LYS A 305 10.07 4.32 -21.37
N GLN A 306 8.79 4.02 -21.22
CA GLN A 306 7.76 4.98 -20.78
C GLN A 306 7.52 4.92 -19.27
N GLY A 307 8.61 4.87 -18.49
CA GLY A 307 8.64 4.92 -17.02
C GLY A 307 8.70 6.34 -16.47
#